data_AF-A0AA35T4L2-F1
#
_entry.id   AF-A0AA35T4L2-F1
#
_cell.length_a   1.000
_cell.length_b   1.000
_cell.length_c   1.000
_cell.angle_alpha   90.00
_cell.angle_beta   90.00
_cell.angle_gamma   90.00
#
_symmetry.space_group_name_H-M   'P 1'
#
loop_
_entity.id
_entity.type
_entity.pdbx_description
1 polymer ?
#
loop_
_entity_poly.entity_id
_entity_poly.type
_entity_poly.pdbx_seq_one_letter_code
_entity_poly.pdbx_strand_id
1 'polypeptide(L)'
;MSPGYYGQYIEAAERGGMPAVAATEFFEQRIRDNADNRERILSMDPEEFCSVMRRWRDRFSQPNPVGDLTEEQLESITCPVLAFEGNTPDDVHHKSAAENVKRLVPNAELRPSAWTHEEWAVIGQHDNTFPGIAATNRYHMKSTFYAAQLLEFIARVEAQQPSAVA
;
A
#
# COMPACT_ATOMS: atom_id res chain seq x y z
N MET A 1 14.56 -18.69 -2.20
CA MET A 1 14.06 -17.30 -2.30
C MET A 1 13.19 -17.05 -1.09
N SER A 2 13.25 -15.86 -0.48
CA SER A 2 12.27 -15.50 0.56
C SER A 2 10.86 -15.69 -0.03
N PRO A 3 9.87 -16.29 0.67
CA PRO A 3 8.57 -16.62 0.09
C PRO A 3 7.80 -15.41 -0.49
N GLY A 4 8.29 -14.18 -0.28
CA GLY A 4 7.60 -12.96 -0.68
C GLY A 4 6.36 -12.75 0.18
N TYR A 5 5.80 -11.54 0.10
CA TYR A 5 4.68 -11.12 0.95
C TYR A 5 3.50 -12.11 0.95
N TYR A 6 3.15 -12.67 -0.22
CA TYR A 6 2.04 -13.61 -0.39
C TYR A 6 2.43 -15.09 -0.20
N GLY A 7 3.65 -15.48 -0.58
CA GLY A 7 4.02 -16.90 -0.62
C GLY A 7 4.08 -17.55 0.75
N GLN A 8 4.45 -16.80 1.80
CA GLN A 8 4.43 -17.32 3.18
C GLN A 8 3.04 -17.83 3.61
N TYR A 9 1.97 -17.16 3.16
CA TYR A 9 0.60 -17.53 3.50
C TYR A 9 0.10 -18.69 2.63
N ILE A 10 0.52 -18.74 1.37
CA ILE A 10 0.27 -19.88 0.48
C ILE A 10 0.89 -21.14 1.07
N GLU A 11 2.18 -21.08 1.44
CA GLU A 11 2.87 -22.22 2.04
C GLU A 11 2.24 -22.65 3.37
N ALA A 12 1.79 -21.72 4.20
CA ALA A 12 1.08 -22.03 5.43
C ALA A 12 -0.23 -22.79 5.15
N ALA A 13 -1.05 -22.28 4.23
CA ALA A 13 -2.30 -22.91 3.83
C ALA A 13 -2.09 -24.29 3.20
N GLU A 14 -1.09 -24.46 2.33
CA GLU A 14 -0.77 -25.75 1.69
C GLU A 14 -0.30 -26.79 2.72
N ARG A 15 0.45 -26.39 3.76
CA ARG A 15 0.96 -27.32 4.78
C ARG A 15 -0.06 -27.71 5.84
N GLY A 16 -0.96 -26.79 6.22
CA GLY A 16 -1.81 -27.00 7.40
C GLY A 16 -3.16 -26.31 7.34
N GLY A 17 -3.62 -25.92 6.15
CA GLY A 17 -4.90 -25.23 5.93
C GLY A 17 -4.98 -23.88 6.63
N MET A 18 -6.20 -23.38 6.79
CA MET A 18 -6.46 -22.11 7.47
C MET A 18 -5.98 -22.05 8.93
N PRO A 19 -5.93 -23.14 9.73
CA PRO A 19 -5.30 -23.11 11.04
C PRO A 19 -3.82 -22.68 11.00
N ALA A 20 -3.05 -23.16 10.01
CA ALA A 20 -1.66 -22.76 9.85
C ALA A 20 -1.53 -21.30 9.38
N VAL A 21 -2.44 -20.82 8.52
CA VAL A 21 -2.50 -19.39 8.15
C VAL A 21 -2.79 -18.52 9.38
N ALA A 22 -3.76 -18.90 10.20
CA ALA A 22 -4.12 -18.19 11.43
C ALA A 22 -2.97 -18.11 12.45
N ALA A 23 -2.03 -19.07 12.40
CA ALA A 23 -0.84 -19.11 13.25
C ALA A 23 0.35 -18.31 12.71
N THR A 24 0.25 -17.72 11.51
CA THR A 24 1.28 -16.80 11.02
C THR A 24 1.25 -15.49 11.81
N GLU A 25 2.41 -14.86 12.01
CA GLU A 25 2.56 -13.68 12.87
C GLU A 25 1.53 -12.58 12.56
N PHE A 26 1.35 -12.27 11.27
CA PHE A 26 0.40 -11.26 10.83
C PHE A 26 -1.05 -11.59 11.24
N PHE A 27 -1.53 -12.78 10.87
CA PHE A 27 -2.92 -13.16 11.16
C PHE A 27 -3.16 -13.43 12.65
N GLU A 28 -2.16 -13.96 13.36
CA GLU A 28 -2.23 -14.13 14.81
C GLU A 28 -2.40 -12.78 15.51
N GLN A 29 -1.64 -11.75 15.10
CA GLN A 29 -1.81 -10.41 15.65
C GLN A 29 -3.20 -9.83 15.33
N ARG A 30 -3.70 -10.00 14.10
CA ARG A 30 -5.08 -9.57 13.74
C ARG A 30 -6.17 -10.29 14.54
N ILE A 31 -5.95 -11.53 14.97
CA ILE A 31 -6.85 -12.26 15.86
C ILE A 31 -6.75 -11.73 17.30
N ARG A 32 -5.55 -11.41 17.79
CA ARG A 32 -5.37 -10.78 19.12
C ARG A 32 -6.05 -9.41 19.19
N ASP A 33 -5.91 -8.61 18.13
CA ASP A 33 -6.51 -7.27 18.04
C ASP A 33 -8.05 -7.34 17.93
N ASN A 34 -8.60 -8.39 17.31
CA ASN A 34 -10.03 -8.64 17.19
C ASN A 34 -10.33 -10.15 17.10
N ALA A 35 -10.84 -10.73 18.19
CA ALA A 35 -11.05 -12.17 18.33
C ALA A 35 -12.02 -12.76 17.29
N ASP A 36 -12.99 -11.99 16.79
CA ASP A 36 -13.96 -12.45 15.78
C ASP A 36 -13.27 -12.83 14.45
N ASN A 37 -12.08 -12.29 14.19
CA ASN A 37 -11.32 -12.64 13.00
C ASN A 37 -10.93 -14.12 12.96
N ARG A 38 -10.83 -14.79 14.13
CA ARG A 38 -10.46 -16.20 14.20
C ARG A 38 -11.46 -17.06 13.45
N GLU A 39 -12.75 -16.89 13.71
CA GLU A 39 -13.80 -17.66 13.04
C GLU A 39 -13.83 -17.35 11.54
N ARG A 40 -13.68 -16.06 11.16
CA ARG A 40 -13.63 -15.64 9.75
C ARG A 40 -12.48 -16.29 9.00
N ILE A 41 -11.28 -16.36 9.59
CA ILE A 41 -10.10 -16.96 8.95
C ILE A 41 -10.26 -18.48 8.86
N LEU A 42 -10.68 -19.13 9.94
CA LEU A 42 -10.77 -20.60 10.00
C LEU A 42 -11.89 -21.18 9.14
N SER A 43 -12.91 -20.38 8.81
CA SER A 43 -14.03 -20.79 7.95
C SER A 43 -13.76 -20.63 6.45
N MET A 44 -12.63 -20.03 6.06
CA MET A 44 -12.26 -19.92 4.64
C MET A 44 -11.88 -21.29 4.07
N ASP A 45 -12.16 -21.48 2.78
CA ASP A 45 -11.63 -22.61 2.03
C ASP A 45 -10.12 -22.37 1.73
N PRO A 46 -9.21 -23.27 2.17
CA PRO A 46 -7.78 -23.14 1.88
C PRO A 46 -7.45 -23.08 0.39
N GLU A 47 -8.19 -23.77 -0.47
CA GLU A 47 -7.90 -23.78 -1.92
C GLU A 47 -8.22 -22.43 -2.54
N GLU A 48 -9.38 -21.85 -2.23
CA GLU A 48 -9.74 -20.51 -2.68
C GLU A 48 -8.82 -19.44 -2.10
N PHE A 49 -8.43 -19.56 -0.83
CA PHE A 49 -7.44 -18.65 -0.22
C PHE A 49 -6.12 -18.65 -1.00
N CYS A 50 -5.58 -19.84 -1.31
CA CYS A 50 -4.36 -19.97 -2.10
C CYS A 50 -4.52 -19.42 -3.53
N SER A 51 -5.67 -19.65 -4.17
CA SER A 51 -6.01 -19.10 -5.50
C SER A 51 -5.92 -17.57 -5.51
N VAL A 52 -6.54 -16.91 -4.53
CA VAL A 52 -6.50 -15.44 -4.39
C VAL A 52 -5.06 -14.96 -4.16
N MET A 53 -4.33 -15.58 -3.23
CA MET A 53 -2.96 -15.17 -2.92
C MET A 53 -2.02 -15.31 -4.12
N ARG A 54 -2.14 -16.38 -4.91
CA ARG A 54 -1.36 -16.54 -6.15
C ARG A 54 -1.74 -15.48 -7.17
N ARG A 55 -3.03 -15.21 -7.37
CA ARG A 55 -3.48 -14.16 -8.28
C ARG A 55 -2.89 -12.80 -7.92
N TRP A 56 -2.90 -12.42 -6.64
CA TRP A 56 -2.28 -11.16 -6.21
C TRP A 56 -0.77 -11.18 -6.40
N ARG A 57 -0.08 -12.24 -5.98
CA ARG A 57 1.36 -12.39 -6.19
C ARG A 57 1.73 -12.20 -7.65
N ASP A 58 1.03 -12.88 -8.56
CA ASP A 58 1.35 -12.89 -9.98
C ASP A 58 1.06 -11.52 -10.64
N ARG A 59 0.06 -10.76 -10.15
CA ARG A 59 -0.22 -9.40 -10.62
C ARG A 59 0.79 -8.38 -10.10
N PHE A 60 1.09 -8.40 -8.81
CA PHE A 60 2.02 -7.46 -8.19
C PHE A 60 3.50 -7.80 -8.45
N SER A 61 3.81 -8.98 -8.98
CA SER A 61 5.17 -9.32 -9.44
C SER A 61 5.47 -8.83 -10.86
N GLN A 62 4.48 -8.33 -11.58
CA GLN A 62 4.70 -7.78 -12.92
C GLN A 62 5.58 -6.53 -12.82
N PRO A 63 6.46 -6.27 -13.80
CA PRO A 63 7.33 -5.09 -13.80
C PRO A 63 6.57 -3.82 -14.22
N ASN A 64 5.38 -3.63 -13.64
CA ASN A 64 4.51 -2.52 -13.91
C ASN A 64 5.01 -1.24 -13.20
N PRO A 65 4.79 -0.06 -13.78
CA PRO A 65 5.28 1.22 -13.24
C PRO A 65 4.78 1.52 -11.82
N VAL A 66 3.54 1.13 -11.49
CA VAL A 66 2.88 1.38 -10.20
C VAL A 66 1.96 0.21 -9.86
N GLY A 67 2.34 -0.61 -8.88
CA GLY A 67 1.53 -1.76 -8.47
C GLY A 67 1.25 -2.69 -9.65
N ASP A 68 -0.03 -2.94 -9.95
CA ASP A 68 -0.48 -3.73 -11.10
C ASP A 68 -0.98 -2.89 -12.29
N LEU A 69 -0.76 -1.56 -12.28
CA LEU A 69 -1.15 -0.66 -13.37
C LEU A 69 -0.09 -0.62 -14.47
N THR A 70 -0.50 -0.89 -15.71
CA THR A 70 0.32 -0.74 -16.90
C THR A 70 0.56 0.75 -17.27
N GLU A 71 1.52 1.03 -18.14
CA GLU A 71 1.74 2.39 -18.64
C GLU A 71 0.50 2.96 -19.35
N GLU A 72 -0.13 2.18 -20.23
CA GLU A 72 -1.35 2.56 -20.96
C GLU A 72 -2.49 2.93 -19.99
N GLN A 73 -2.66 2.17 -18.89
CA GLN A 73 -3.65 2.48 -17.87
C GLN A 73 -3.34 3.80 -17.14
N LEU A 74 -2.07 4.07 -16.82
CA LEU A 74 -1.68 5.34 -16.21
C LEU A 74 -1.90 6.52 -17.16
N GLU A 75 -1.51 6.38 -18.42
CA GLU A 75 -1.72 7.41 -19.45
C GLU A 75 -3.20 7.72 -19.69
N SER A 76 -4.09 6.74 -19.47
CA SER A 76 -5.54 6.91 -19.57
C SER A 76 -6.16 7.76 -18.46
N ILE A 77 -5.42 8.07 -17.38
CA ILE A 77 -5.93 8.85 -16.26
C ILE A 77 -5.97 10.34 -16.64
N THR A 78 -7.19 10.88 -16.79
CA THR A 78 -7.40 12.27 -17.22
C THR A 78 -7.73 13.23 -16.09
N CYS A 79 -8.13 12.74 -14.91
CA CYS A 79 -8.41 13.60 -13.76
C CYS A 79 -7.11 14.21 -13.19
N PRO A 80 -7.18 15.34 -12.47
CA PRO A 80 -6.05 15.84 -11.71
C PRO A 80 -5.58 14.82 -10.68
N VAL A 81 -4.27 14.57 -10.62
CA VAL A 81 -3.65 13.61 -9.70
C VAL A 81 -2.60 14.28 -8.84
N LEU A 82 -2.63 14.02 -7.54
CA LEU A 82 -1.54 14.35 -6.62
C LEU A 82 -0.89 13.04 -6.14
N ALA A 83 0.40 12.90 -6.41
CA ALA A 83 1.22 11.82 -5.89
C ALA A 83 2.18 12.36 -4.83
N PHE A 84 2.36 11.61 -3.75
CA PHE A 84 3.44 11.81 -2.81
C PHE A 84 4.51 10.76 -3.08
N GLU A 85 5.77 11.17 -3.16
CA GLU A 85 6.87 10.23 -3.17
C GLU A 85 6.85 9.41 -1.88
N GLY A 86 7.07 8.11 -2.01
CA GLY A 86 7.53 7.32 -0.88
C GLY A 86 9.05 7.47 -0.72
N ASN A 87 9.69 6.49 -0.09
CA ASN A 87 11.11 6.62 0.29
C ASN A 87 11.99 5.59 -0.42
N THR A 88 13.30 5.71 -0.22
CA THR A 88 14.29 4.72 -0.62
C THR A 88 15.27 4.54 0.54
N PRO A 89 15.56 3.31 1.03
CA PRO A 89 14.89 2.07 0.66
C PRO A 89 13.47 2.00 1.22
N ASP A 90 12.52 1.62 0.39
CA ASP A 90 11.16 1.23 0.77
C ASP A 90 10.70 0.19 -0.25
N ASP A 91 10.51 -1.05 0.18
CA ASP A 91 10.15 -2.15 -0.72
C ASP A 91 8.65 -2.16 -1.06
N VAL A 92 7.84 -1.35 -0.35
CA VAL A 92 6.38 -1.30 -0.52
C VAL A 92 5.95 -0.01 -1.22
N HIS A 93 6.51 1.13 -0.83
CA HIS A 93 6.22 2.44 -1.41
C HIS A 93 7.50 3.11 -1.92
N HIS A 94 8.24 2.41 -2.78
CA HIS A 94 9.46 2.99 -3.37
C HIS A 94 9.16 4.29 -4.12
N LYS A 95 10.04 5.30 -4.01
CA LYS A 95 9.85 6.61 -4.66
C LYS A 95 9.59 6.52 -6.17
N SER A 96 10.16 5.51 -6.83
CA SER A 96 10.03 5.30 -8.29
C SER A 96 8.58 5.12 -8.75
N ALA A 97 7.69 4.60 -7.90
CA ALA A 97 6.27 4.48 -8.24
C ALA A 97 5.65 5.87 -8.46
N ALA A 98 5.91 6.83 -7.57
CA ALA A 98 5.39 8.19 -7.68
C ALA A 98 6.06 8.97 -8.84
N GLU A 99 7.35 8.73 -9.08
CA GLU A 99 8.06 9.27 -10.25
C GLU A 99 7.44 8.76 -11.56
N ASN A 100 7.05 7.47 -11.62
CA ASN A 100 6.34 6.90 -12.75
C ASN A 100 4.95 7.52 -12.95
N VAL A 101 4.19 7.75 -11.87
CA VAL A 101 2.90 8.48 -11.95
C VAL A 101 3.13 9.86 -12.57
N LYS A 102 4.13 10.61 -12.09
CA LYS A 102 4.42 11.95 -12.61
C LYS A 102 4.83 11.94 -14.09
N ARG A 103 5.52 10.89 -14.53
CA ARG A 103 5.95 10.71 -15.92
C ARG A 103 4.78 10.37 -16.86
N LEU A 104 3.87 9.49 -16.43
CA LEU A 104 2.87 8.85 -17.29
C LEU A 104 1.49 9.50 -17.21
N VAL A 105 1.10 10.03 -16.06
CA VAL A 105 -0.21 10.66 -15.89
C VAL A 105 -0.12 12.14 -16.30
N PRO A 106 -0.84 12.58 -17.36
CA PRO A 106 -0.66 13.92 -17.93
C PRO A 106 -0.87 15.07 -16.94
N ASN A 107 -1.83 14.88 -16.03
CA ASN A 107 -2.26 15.89 -15.07
C ASN A 107 -1.76 15.59 -13.64
N ALA A 108 -0.66 14.84 -13.51
CA ALA A 108 -0.09 14.52 -12.21
C ALA A 108 0.82 15.63 -11.68
N GLU A 109 0.72 15.86 -10.38
CA GLU A 109 1.66 16.59 -9.58
C GLU A 109 2.35 15.65 -8.60
N LEU A 110 3.63 15.91 -8.38
CA LEU A 110 4.43 15.17 -7.42
C LEU A 110 4.77 16.08 -6.24
N ARG A 111 4.72 15.52 -5.05
CA ARG A 111 5.24 16.13 -3.82
C ARG A 111 6.27 15.19 -3.21
N PRO A 112 7.33 15.73 -2.59
CA PRO A 112 8.30 14.88 -1.91
C PRO A 112 7.67 14.15 -0.73
N SER A 113 8.31 13.07 -0.31
CA SER A 113 8.00 12.37 0.94
C SER A 113 8.03 13.35 2.12
N ALA A 114 7.09 13.19 3.05
CA ALA A 114 7.12 13.93 4.33
C ALA A 114 8.23 13.46 5.27
N TRP A 115 8.85 12.33 4.93
CA TRP A 115 9.92 11.69 5.68
C TRP A 115 11.24 11.93 4.97
N THR A 116 12.25 12.31 5.73
CA THR A 116 13.62 12.27 5.22
C THR A 116 14.08 10.81 5.11
N HIS A 117 15.13 10.57 4.33
CA HIS A 117 15.78 9.26 4.27
C HIS A 117 16.21 8.76 5.66
N GLU A 118 16.75 9.66 6.49
CA GLU A 118 17.20 9.35 7.85
C GLU A 118 16.05 8.97 8.78
N GLU A 119 14.93 9.70 8.72
CA GLU A 119 13.73 9.34 9.48
C GLU A 119 13.18 7.99 9.01
N TRP A 120 13.14 7.75 7.70
CA TRP A 120 12.63 6.52 7.12
C TRP A 120 13.50 5.29 7.46
N ALA A 121 14.82 5.46 7.56
CA ALA A 121 15.72 4.39 8.01
C ALA A 121 15.36 3.87 9.43
N VAL A 122 14.77 4.72 10.27
CA VAL A 122 14.35 4.37 11.63
C VAL A 122 12.92 3.85 11.68
N ILE A 123 11.98 4.53 11.01
CA ILE A 123 10.53 4.27 11.17
C ILE A 123 9.89 3.49 10.02
N GLY A 124 10.60 3.36 8.89
CA GLY A 124 10.10 2.78 7.66
C GLY A 124 10.18 1.26 7.60
N GLN A 125 11.09 0.66 8.36
CA GLN A 125 11.24 -0.79 8.38
C GLN A 125 10.12 -1.44 9.19
N HIS A 126 9.35 -2.31 8.53
CA HIS A 126 8.22 -3.03 9.13
C HIS A 126 8.60 -3.82 10.38
N ASP A 127 9.85 -4.29 10.44
CA ASP A 127 10.38 -5.15 11.51
C ASP A 127 10.76 -4.36 12.78
N ASN A 128 10.81 -3.03 12.72
CA ASN A 128 11.26 -2.16 13.81
C ASN A 128 10.18 -1.21 14.33
N THR A 129 8.89 -1.47 14.04
CA THR A 129 7.82 -0.64 14.60
C THR A 129 7.79 -0.77 16.13
N PHE A 130 7.86 0.37 16.81
CA PHE A 130 7.92 0.45 18.28
C PHE A 130 6.81 -0.40 18.94
N PRO A 131 7.09 -1.07 20.07
CA PRO A 131 6.04 -1.70 20.86
C PRO A 131 4.91 -0.71 21.15
N GLY A 132 3.70 -0.98 20.65
CA GLY A 132 2.53 -0.12 20.83
C GLY A 132 2.24 0.91 19.73
N ILE A 133 3.09 1.03 18.70
CA ILE A 133 2.77 1.79 17.47
C ILE A 133 2.53 0.78 16.36
N ALA A 134 1.27 0.45 16.08
CA ALA A 134 0.94 -0.28 14.87
C ALA A 134 1.49 0.46 13.64
N ALA A 135 1.97 -0.27 12.62
CA ALA A 135 2.45 0.32 11.36
C ALA A 135 1.47 1.32 10.73
N THR A 136 0.18 1.26 11.10
CA THR A 136 -0.88 2.20 10.72
C THR A 136 -0.74 3.60 11.34
N ASN A 137 0.00 3.76 12.43
CA ASN A 137 0.15 5.04 13.14
C ASN A 137 1.32 5.91 12.65
N ARG A 138 2.29 5.33 11.93
CA ARG A 138 3.45 6.09 11.44
C ARG A 138 3.02 7.22 10.50
N TYR A 139 2.12 6.95 9.56
CA TYR A 139 1.63 7.99 8.63
C TYR A 139 0.83 9.10 9.32
N HIS A 140 0.20 8.82 10.47
CA HIS A 140 -0.47 9.85 11.27
C HIS A 140 0.52 10.91 11.81
N MET A 141 1.79 10.56 12.02
CA MET A 141 2.81 11.49 12.53
C MET A 141 3.09 12.67 11.59
N LYS A 142 2.90 12.47 10.27
CA LYS A 142 3.07 13.52 9.25
C LYS A 142 1.73 13.89 8.60
N SER A 143 0.61 13.53 9.22
CA SER A 143 -0.74 13.78 8.68
C SER A 143 -0.98 15.25 8.35
N THR A 144 -0.50 16.17 9.18
CA THR A 144 -0.63 17.62 8.94
C THR A 144 0.15 18.10 7.71
N PHE A 145 1.33 17.54 7.45
CA PHE A 145 2.09 17.82 6.24
C PHE A 145 1.33 17.37 4.99
N TYR A 146 0.83 16.13 4.98
CA TYR A 146 0.06 15.60 3.86
C TYR A 146 -1.25 16.37 3.67
N ALA A 147 -1.95 16.69 4.76
CA ALA A 147 -3.22 17.41 4.72
C ALA A 147 -3.06 18.83 4.13
N ALA A 148 -2.02 19.58 4.52
CA ALA A 148 -1.77 20.91 3.98
C ALA A 148 -1.57 20.88 2.44
N GLN A 149 -0.72 19.97 1.97
CA GLN A 149 -0.43 19.78 0.54
C GLN A 149 -1.68 19.34 -0.25
N LEU A 150 -2.48 18.44 0.34
CA LEU A 150 -3.72 17.96 -0.27
C LEU A 150 -4.78 19.07 -0.37
N LEU A 151 -4.96 19.86 0.69
CA LEU A 151 -5.92 20.96 0.70
C LEU A 151 -5.54 22.05 -0.31
N GLU A 152 -4.25 22.36 -0.44
CA GLU A 152 -3.76 23.29 -1.47
C GLU A 152 -4.06 22.77 -2.89
N PHE A 153 -3.78 21.49 -3.13
CA PHE A 153 -4.08 20.84 -4.41
C PHE A 153 -5.57 20.89 -4.74
N ILE A 154 -6.43 20.53 -3.78
CA ILE A 154 -7.89 20.55 -3.93
C ILE A 154 -8.37 21.96 -4.26
N ALA A 155 -7.97 22.96 -3.47
CA ALA A 155 -8.39 24.34 -3.67
C ALA A 155 -8.02 24.86 -5.07
N ARG A 156 -6.84 24.50 -5.58
CA ARG A 156 -6.43 24.87 -6.94
C ARG A 156 -7.25 24.14 -8.01
N VAL A 157 -7.48 22.83 -7.86
CA VAL A 157 -8.28 22.06 -8.81
C VAL A 157 -9.70 22.61 -8.88
N GLU A 158 -10.31 22.91 -7.73
CA GLU A 158 -11.65 23.51 -7.65
C GLU A 158 -11.70 24.89 -8.31
N ALA A 159 -10.69 25.73 -8.11
CA ALA A 159 -10.61 27.04 -8.75
C ALA A 159 -10.46 26.99 -10.28
N GLN A 160 -9.98 25.87 -10.83
CA GLN A 160 -9.82 25.67 -12.28
C GLN A 160 -11.06 25.07 -12.94
N GLN A 161 -12.01 24.53 -12.18
CA GLN A 161 -13.27 24.06 -12.74
C GLN A 161 -14.18 25.25 -13.05
N PRO A 162 -14.72 25.37 -14.28
CA PRO A 162 -15.69 26.41 -14.58
C PRO A 162 -16.91 26.23 -13.67
N SER A 163 -17.39 27.33 -13.08
CA SER A 163 -18.59 27.34 -12.25
C SER A 163 -19.74 26.65 -12.98
N ALA A 164 -20.25 25.55 -12.42
CA ALA A 164 -21.42 24.83 -12.94
C ALA A 164 -22.75 25.56 -12.62
N VAL A 165 -22.71 26.89 -12.51
CA VAL A 165 -23.89 27.73 -12.26
C VAL A 165 -24.24 28.45 -13.57
N ALA A 166 -25.21 27.86 -14.28
CA ALA A 166 -26.07 28.53 -15.25
C ALA A 166 -27.48 28.65 -14.66
#